data_AF-A0A6M1LWQ2-F1
#
_entry.id   AF-A0A6M1LWQ2-F1
#
_cell.length_a   1.000
_cell.length_b   1.000
_cell.length_c   1.000
_cell.angle_alpha   90.00
_cell.angle_beta   90.00
_cell.angle_gamma   90.00
#
_symmetry.space_group_name_H-M   'P 1'
#
loop_
_entity.id
_entity.type
_entity.pdbx_description
1 polymer ?
#
loop_
_entity_poly.entity_id
_entity_poly.type
_entity_poly.pdbx_seq_one_letter_code
_entity_poly.pdbx_strand_id
1 'polypeptide(L)' 'MSRETRVTAYEAEMRLALLLDLVAQGETVVITRRGEAVALLAPPQASPRPEAGREG' A
#
# COMPACT_ATOMS: atom_id res chain seq x y z
N MET A 1 13.33 10.50 -3.43
CA MET A 1 12.10 11.16 -2.93
C MET A 1 10.97 10.19 -3.17
N SER A 2 10.48 9.53 -2.12
CA SER A 2 9.32 8.64 -2.22
C SER A 2 8.13 9.50 -2.62
N ARG A 3 7.49 9.20 -3.75
CA ARG A 3 6.26 9.90 -4.15
C ARG A 3 5.14 9.29 -3.30
N GLU A 4 4.46 10.15 -2.55
CA GLU A 4 3.35 9.77 -1.70
C GLU A 4 2.09 10.37 -2.31
N THR A 5 1.17 9.51 -2.73
CA THR A 5 -0.11 9.95 -3.30
C THR A 5 -1.17 9.93 -2.21
N ARG A 6 -1.86 11.05 -1.99
CA ARG A 6 -2.97 11.15 -1.03
C ARG A 6 -4.30 11.12 -1.78
N VAL A 7 -5.20 10.23 -1.37
CA VAL A 7 -6.56 10.13 -1.90
C VAL A 7 -7.56 10.09 -0.75
N THR A 8 -8.81 10.46 -1.01
CA THR A 8 -9.90 10.23 -0.06
C THR A 8 -10.37 8.78 -0.09
N ALA A 9 -11.07 8.33 0.97
CA ALA A 9 -11.67 7.01 1.02
C ALA A 9 -12.65 6.76 -0.14
N TYR A 10 -13.40 7.79 -0.55
CA TYR A 10 -14.33 7.71 -1.68
C TYR A 10 -13.60 7.54 -3.02
N GLU A 11 -12.53 8.30 -3.25
CA GLU A 11 -11.70 8.12 -4.45
C GLU A 11 -11.01 6.77 -4.48
N ALA A 12 -10.58 6.27 -3.31
CA ALA A 12 -9.96 4.96 -3.19
C ALA A 12 -10.94 3.84 -3.56
N GLU A 13 -12.19 3.90 -3.10
CA GLU A 13 -13.24 2.94 -3.46
C GLU A 13 -13.50 2.94 -4.97
N MET A 14 -13.63 4.13 -5.58
CA MET A 14 -13.92 4.25 -7.01
C MET A 14 -12.75 3.85 -7.92
N ARG A 15 -11.50 3.95 -7.44
CA ARG A 15 -10.29 3.79 -8.27
C ARG A 15 -9.34 2.73 -7.75
N LEU A 16 -9.82 1.78 -6.94
CA LEU A 16 -8.98 0.82 -6.25
C LEU A 16 -8.02 0.07 -7.20
N ALA A 17 -8.52 -0.39 -8.35
CA ALA A 17 -7.70 -1.10 -9.34
C ALA A 17 -6.47 -0.27 -9.80
N LEU A 18 -6.70 1.00 -10.17
CA LEU A 18 -5.62 1.90 -10.58
C LEU A 18 -4.62 2.16 -9.44
N LEU A 19 -5.12 2.33 -8.21
CA LEU A 19 -4.25 2.53 -7.04
C LEU A 19 -3.40 1.29 -6.76
N LEU A 20 -3.95 0.09 -6.95
CA LEU A 20 -3.20 -1.16 -6.83
C LEU A 20 -2.11 -1.27 -7.91
N ASP A 21 -2.38 -0.85 -9.15
CA ASP A 21 -1.38 -0.82 -10.22
C ASP A 21 -0.22 0.14 -9.90
N LEU A 22 -0.50 1.30 -9.31
CA LEU A 22 0.53 2.24 -8.84
C LEU A 22 1.35 1.62 -7.71
N VAL A 23 0.68 1.00 -6.74
CA VAL A 23 1.33 0.32 -5.61
C VAL A 23 2.20 -0.83 -6.09
N ALA A 24 1.76 -1.60 -7.09
CA ALA A 24 2.58 -2.66 -7.68
C ALA A 24 3.86 -2.13 -8.36
N GLN A 25 3.85 -0.88 -8.82
CA GLN A 25 5.03 -0.21 -9.38
C GLN A 25 5.98 0.37 -8.32
N GLY A 26 5.64 0.23 -7.03
CA GLY A 26 6.46 0.73 -5.93
C GLY A 26 5.96 2.02 -5.29
N GLU A 27 4.83 2.57 -5.76
CA GLU A 27 4.26 3.79 -5.17
C GLU A 27 3.57 3.51 -3.83
N THR A 28 3.51 4.53 -2.99
CA THR A 28 2.78 4.48 -1.72
C THR A 28 1.59 5.43 -1.76
N VAL A 29 0.41 4.92 -1.37
CA VAL A 29 -0.84 5.68 -1.39
C VAL A 29 -1.39 5.79 0.04
N VAL A 30 -1.61 7.01 0.51
CA VAL A 30 -2.32 7.28 1.77
C VAL A 30 -3.79 7.55 1.47
N ILE A 31 -4.65 6.79 2.12
CA ILE A 31 -6.10 7.03 2.10
C ILE A 31 -6.45 7.91 3.30
N THR A 32 -7.23 8.95 3.02
CA THR A 32 -7.73 9.90 4.00
C THR A 32 -9.25 9.85 4.15
N ARG A 33 -9.77 10.16 5.33
CA ARG A 33 -11.20 10.33 5.57
C ARG A 33 -11.41 11.62 6.36
N ARG A 34 -12.19 12.55 5.80
CA ARG A 34 -12.37 13.90 6.38
C ARG A 34 -11.03 14.64 6.61
N GLY A 35 -10.06 14.44 5.71
CA GLY A 35 -8.72 15.06 5.78
C GLY A 35 -7.70 14.32 6.65
N GLU A 36 -8.13 13.40 7.50
CA GLU A 36 -7.26 12.58 8.37
C GLU A 36 -6.75 11.33 7.63
N ALA A 37 -5.48 10.98 7.77
CA ALA A 37 -4.95 9.73 7.23
C ALA A 37 -5.48 8.52 8.01
N VAL A 38 -6.07 7.55 7.30
CA VAL A 38 -6.73 6.39 7.93
C VAL A 38 -6.20 5.04 7.45
N ALA A 39 -5.57 4.98 6.28
CA ALA A 39 -4.97 3.75 5.76
C ALA A 39 -3.81 4.05 4.80
N LEU A 40 -2.98 3.03 4.58
CA LEU A 40 -1.84 3.04 3.67
C LEU A 40 -1.95 1.84 2.72
N LEU A 41 -1.90 2.07 1.41
CA LEU A 41 -1.52 1.03 0.47
C LEU A 41 -0.04 1.20 0.12
N ALA A 42 0.71 0.13 0.32
CA ALA A 42 2.12 0.05 -0.01
C ALA A 42 2.41 -1.31 -0.64
N PRO A 43 3.49 -1.43 -1.44
CA PRO A 43 3.91 -2.72 -1.94
C PRO A 43 4.14 -3.67 -0.76
N PRO A 44 3.84 -4.98 -0.90
CA PRO A 44 4.18 -5.93 0.14
C PRO A 44 5.68 -5.84 0.40
N GLN A 45 6.07 -5.47 1.62
CA GLN A 45 7.48 -5.53 1.99
C GLN A 45 7.87 -6.99 1.88
N ALA A 46 8.93 -7.27 1.13
CA ALA A 46 9.51 -8.61 1.06
C ALA A 46 9.91 -8.99 2.48
N SER A 47 9.01 -9.63 3.20
CA SER A 47 9.32 -10.18 4.51
C SER A 47 10.45 -11.16 4.25
N PRO A 48 11.61 -11.04 4.92
CA PRO A 48 12.60 -12.08 4.85
C PRO A 48 11.88 -13.35 5.28
N ARG A 49 11.77 -14.30 4.35
CA ARG A 49 11.22 -15.62 4.60
C ARG A 49 11.83 -16.11 5.92
N PRO A 50 11.04 -16.47 6.96
CA PRO A 50 11.60 -17.18 8.09
C PRO A 50 12.25 -18.43 7.49
N GLU A 51 13.57 -18.53 7.56
CA GLU A 51 14.28 -19.70 7.09
C GLU A 51 13.62 -20.90 7.76
N ALA A 52 13.05 -21.77 6.93
CA ALA A 52 12.40 -22.97 7.39
C ALA A 52 13.41 -23.72 8.27
N GLY A 53 13.11 -23.82 9.56
CA GLY A 53 13.84 -24.68 10.47
C GLY A 53 13.85 -26.08 9.86
N ARG A 54 15.04 -26.52 9.44
CA ARG A 54 15.33 -27.93 9.24
C ARG A 54 15.27 -28.55 10.63
N GLU A 55 14.13 -29.09 11.02
CA GLU A 55 14.08 -30.10 12.07
C GLU A 55 14.66 -31.39 11.46
N GLY A 56 15.78 -31.82 12.03
CA GLY A 56 16.45 -33.07 11.71
C GLY A 56 15.98 -34.24 12.55
#